data_AF-A0A3D0PKM4-F1
#
_entry.id   AF-A0A3D0PKM4-F1
#
_cell.length_a   1.000
_cell.length_b   1.000
_cell.length_c   1.000
_cell.angle_alpha   90.00
_cell.angle_beta   90.00
_cell.angle_gamma   90.00
#
_symmetry.space_group_name_H-M   'P 1'
#
loop_
_entity.id
_entity.type
_entity.pdbx_description
1 polymer ?
#
loop_
_entity_poly.entity_id
_entity_poly.type
_entity_poly.pdbx_seq_one_letter_code
_entity_poly.pdbx_strand_id
1 'polypeptide(L)'
;MVDNKLNLQTDPYDVKKHISQTDLSFFLQDKMSSEEKVTFLEHICSCDYCSDLLAQSIEAELITAPVDMKANIISTISRPDQLVAKKVKEVSKRMQFLLYSLKVSAAAIGALIVLLAMNVNYTPNSPSRTEIRKEISIDRYNAPSITASIRSNMDDLSNRILEFSNIIMNKEVFEYDQKEK
;
A
#
# COMPACT_ATOMS: atom_id res chain seq x y z
N MET A 1 31.15 -18.54 55.97
CA MET A 1 30.08 -19.46 56.39
C MET A 1 28.81 -18.67 56.62
N VAL A 2 27.99 -18.51 55.60
CA VAL A 2 26.52 -18.57 55.69
C VAL A 2 26.07 -19.00 54.30
N ASP A 3 25.85 -20.30 54.15
CA ASP A 3 25.17 -20.88 53.02
C ASP A 3 23.72 -20.37 53.02
N ASN A 4 23.26 -19.76 51.92
CA ASN A 4 21.83 -19.61 51.71
C ASN A 4 21.46 -20.17 50.34
N LYS A 5 21.36 -21.50 50.31
CA LYS A 5 20.66 -22.24 49.27
C LYS A 5 19.17 -21.91 49.37
N LEU A 6 18.71 -20.92 48.61
CA LEU A 6 17.29 -20.81 48.28
C LEU A 6 16.96 -21.90 47.25
N ASN A 7 16.62 -23.06 47.80
CA ASN A 7 15.83 -24.10 47.15
C ASN A 7 14.57 -23.45 46.58
N LEU A 8 14.51 -23.29 45.26
CA LEU A 8 13.24 -23.08 44.58
C LEU A 8 12.66 -24.48 44.31
N GLN A 9 11.88 -24.94 45.30
CA GLN A 9 11.06 -26.13 45.19
C GLN A 9 10.12 -25.94 44.00
N THR A 10 10.26 -26.81 43.01
CA THR A 10 9.37 -26.93 41.86
C THR A 10 8.04 -27.48 42.34
N ASP A 11 7.03 -26.60 42.40
CA ASP A 11 5.63 -26.96 42.63
C ASP A 11 5.13 -27.80 41.42
N PRO A 12 4.38 -28.90 41.59
CA PRO A 12 4.12 -29.88 40.52
C PRO A 12 2.99 -29.51 39.54
N TYR A 13 2.43 -28.30 39.62
CA TYR A 13 1.20 -27.92 38.89
C TYR A 13 1.20 -26.47 38.41
N ASP A 14 2.11 -26.07 37.50
CA ASP A 14 1.81 -25.00 36.54
C ASP A 14 2.67 -25.14 35.26
N VAL A 15 2.00 -25.37 34.13
CA VAL A 15 2.60 -25.52 32.81
C VAL A 15 2.69 -24.13 32.16
N LYS A 16 3.53 -23.27 32.73
CA LYS A 16 3.97 -22.03 32.08
C LYS A 16 5.48 -21.96 32.13
N LYS A 17 6.11 -22.39 31.04
CA LYS A 17 7.54 -22.23 30.85
C LYS A 17 7.84 -20.72 30.74
N HIS A 18 8.31 -20.11 31.83
CA HIS A 18 8.80 -18.73 31.84
C HIS A 18 10.10 -18.59 31.02
N ILE A 19 10.44 -17.37 30.62
CA ILE A 19 11.72 -17.08 29.96
C ILE A 19 12.89 -17.45 30.88
N SER A 20 13.94 -18.01 30.30
CA SER A 20 15.15 -18.31 31.07
C SER A 20 16.00 -17.05 31.27
N GLN A 21 16.82 -17.05 32.32
CA GLN A 21 17.77 -15.96 32.58
C GLN A 21 18.77 -15.79 31.42
N THR A 22 19.10 -16.88 30.73
CA THR A 22 19.95 -16.87 29.54
C THR A 22 19.27 -16.17 28.37
N ASP A 23 17.98 -16.41 28.14
CA ASP A 23 17.22 -15.75 27.06
C ASP A 23 17.12 -14.24 27.31
N LEU A 24 16.88 -13.85 28.56
CA LEU A 24 16.86 -12.45 28.97
C LEU A 24 18.21 -11.77 28.71
N SER A 25 19.32 -12.44 29.04
CA SER A 25 20.67 -11.90 28.79
C SER A 25 20.99 -11.77 27.30
N PHE A 26 20.54 -12.71 26.47
CA PHE A 26 20.71 -12.63 25.02
C PHE A 26 19.87 -11.53 24.39
N PHE A 27 18.67 -11.28 24.93
CA PHE A 27 17.86 -10.15 24.52
C PHE A 27 18.53 -8.81 24.85
N LEU A 28 18.98 -8.61 26.10
CA LEU A 28 19.64 -7.36 26.53
C LEU A 28 20.96 -7.09 25.78
N GLN A 29 21.69 -8.15 25.40
CA GLN A 29 22.94 -8.03 24.66
C GLN A 29 22.76 -8.01 23.13
N ASP A 30 21.52 -7.96 22.63
CA ASP A 30 21.16 -8.01 21.21
C ASP A 30 21.77 -9.21 20.45
N LYS A 31 21.91 -10.35 21.14
CA LYS A 31 22.48 -11.61 20.58
C LYS A 31 21.42 -12.55 20.03
N MET A 32 20.15 -12.22 20.23
CA MET A 32 19.00 -13.02 19.78
C MET A 32 18.65 -12.70 18.33
N SER A 33 18.35 -13.72 17.51
CA SER A 33 17.91 -13.50 16.13
C SER A 33 16.53 -12.79 16.08
N SER A 34 16.18 -12.21 14.93
CA SER A 34 14.91 -11.48 14.77
C SER A 34 13.68 -12.35 15.05
N GLU A 35 13.68 -13.62 14.64
CA GLU A 35 12.55 -14.54 14.83
C GLU A 35 12.40 -14.96 16.30
N GLU A 36 13.51 -15.27 16.96
CA GLU A 36 13.55 -15.59 18.39
C GLU A 36 13.12 -14.39 19.23
N LYS A 37 13.52 -13.17 18.83
CA LYS A 37 13.15 -11.93 19.50
C LYS A 37 11.65 -11.68 19.48
N VAL A 38 10.99 -11.97 18.36
CA VAL A 38 9.52 -11.85 18.25
C VAL A 38 8.85 -12.83 19.21
N THR A 39 9.28 -14.10 19.21
CA THR A 39 8.71 -15.14 20.07
C THR A 39 8.90 -14.83 21.56
N PHE A 40 10.08 -14.31 21.92
CA PHE A 40 10.41 -13.86 23.27
C PHE A 40 9.49 -12.71 23.73
N LEU A 41 9.29 -11.70 22.89
CA LEU A 41 8.42 -10.55 23.19
C LEU A 41 6.94 -10.94 23.23
N GLU A 42 6.51 -11.88 22.39
CA GLU A 42 5.14 -12.43 22.42
C GLU A 42 4.84 -13.14 23.74
N HIS A 43 5.82 -13.89 24.27
CA HIS A 43 5.70 -14.49 25.61
C HIS A 43 5.64 -13.43 26.72
N ILE A 44 6.47 -12.38 26.66
CA ILE A 44 6.42 -11.28 27.64
C ILE A 44 5.05 -10.58 27.63
N CYS A 45 4.48 -10.36 26.45
CA CYS A 45 3.17 -9.75 26.30
C CYS A 45 2.04 -10.56 26.97
N SER A 46 2.20 -11.88 27.06
CA SER A 46 1.20 -12.80 27.61
C SER A 46 1.50 -13.29 29.04
N CYS A 47 2.65 -12.90 29.61
CA CYS A 47 3.10 -13.36 30.92
C CYS A 47 3.55 -12.18 31.80
N ASP A 48 2.67 -11.78 32.73
CA ASP A 48 2.90 -10.67 33.66
C ASP A 48 4.23 -10.83 34.44
N TYR A 49 4.53 -12.04 34.90
CA TYR A 49 5.79 -12.34 35.59
C TYR A 49 7.03 -12.05 34.74
N CYS A 50 7.02 -12.44 33.47
CA CYS A 50 8.15 -12.22 32.56
C CYS A 50 8.26 -10.74 32.16
N SER A 51 7.13 -10.03 32.09
CA SER A 51 7.09 -8.58 31.90
C SER A 51 7.73 -7.84 33.07
N ASP A 52 7.34 -8.19 34.30
CA ASP A 52 7.91 -7.60 35.51
C ASP A 52 9.41 -7.92 35.65
N LEU A 53 9.82 -9.14 35.31
CA LEU A 53 11.22 -9.54 35.29
C LEU A 53 12.03 -8.71 34.28
N LEU A 54 11.50 -8.47 33.07
CA LEU A 54 12.16 -7.61 32.08
C LEU A 54 12.26 -6.17 32.57
N ALA A 55 11.19 -5.61 33.12
CA ALA A 55 11.17 -4.24 33.66
C ALA A 55 12.26 -4.07 34.74
N GLN A 56 12.33 -4.99 35.71
CA GLN A 56 13.36 -4.98 36.75
C GLN A 56 14.78 -5.07 36.18
N SER A 57 14.98 -5.87 35.13
CA SER A 57 16.30 -6.03 34.51
C SER A 57 16.78 -4.78 33.78
N ILE A 58 15.86 -4.05 33.12
CA ILE A 58 16.17 -2.78 32.45
C ILE A 58 16.37 -1.68 33.51
N GLU A 59 15.58 -1.70 34.58
CA GLU A 59 15.69 -0.74 35.67
C GLU A 59 17.03 -0.80 36.41
N ALA A 60 17.64 -1.98 36.46
CA ALA A 60 18.96 -2.16 37.05
C ALA A 60 20.09 -1.48 36.24
N GLU A 61 19.87 -1.18 34.95
CA GLU A 61 20.87 -0.64 34.03
C GLU A 61 20.55 0.82 33.60
N LEU A 62 19.92 1.61 34.48
CA LEU A 62 19.72 3.04 34.18
C LEU A 62 21.05 3.81 34.17
N ILE A 63 21.44 4.25 32.98
CA ILE A 63 22.46 5.27 32.80
C ILE A 63 21.83 6.67 32.85
N THR A 64 22.57 7.64 33.40
CA THR A 64 22.12 9.03 33.37
C THR A 64 22.10 9.53 31.92
N ALA A 65 20.96 10.06 31.49
CA ALA A 65 20.84 10.63 30.15
C ALA A 65 21.83 11.80 29.97
N PRO A 66 22.54 11.90 28.84
CA PRO A 66 23.41 13.04 28.55
C PRO A 66 22.65 14.37 28.62
N VAL A 67 23.31 15.42 29.14
CA VAL A 67 22.71 16.74 29.44
C VAL A 67 21.97 17.33 28.22
N ASP A 68 22.52 17.16 27.02
CA ASP A 68 21.97 17.72 25.79
C ASP A 68 21.02 16.78 25.02
N MET A 69 20.70 15.60 25.56
CA MET A 69 19.87 14.60 24.86
C MET A 69 18.50 15.16 24.51
N LYS A 70 17.84 15.84 25.45
CA LYS A 70 16.52 16.47 25.22
C LYS A 70 16.59 17.53 24.12
N ALA A 71 17.59 18.41 24.17
CA ALA A 71 17.75 19.48 23.19
C ALA A 71 18.06 18.93 21.78
N ASN A 72 18.89 17.88 21.69
CA ASN A 72 19.20 17.20 20.44
C ASN A 72 18.01 16.45 19.84
N ILE A 73 17.20 15.78 20.66
CA ILE A 73 15.97 15.11 20.19
C ILE A 73 14.96 16.14 19.67
N ILE A 74 14.69 17.19 20.46
CA ILE A 74 13.74 18.24 20.06
C ILE A 74 14.21 18.93 18.78
N SER A 75 15.49 19.26 18.67
CA SER A 75 16.03 19.88 17.44
C SER A 75 16.01 18.92 16.26
N THR A 76 16.21 17.61 16.44
CA THR A 76 16.11 16.62 15.36
C THR A 76 14.68 16.41 14.89
N ILE A 77 13.70 16.36 15.79
CA ILE A 77 12.27 16.25 15.44
C ILE A 77 11.75 17.55 14.82
N SER A 78 12.26 18.69 15.29
CA SER A 78 11.88 20.02 14.79
C SER A 78 12.61 20.41 13.51
N ARG A 79 13.66 19.68 13.10
CA ARG A 79 14.34 19.91 11.81
C ARG A 79 13.36 19.59 10.69
N PRO A 80 12.92 20.60 9.92
CA PRO A 80 11.94 20.41 8.86
C PRO A 80 12.50 19.60 7.69
N ASP A 81 13.80 19.29 7.63
CA ASP A 81 14.44 18.68 6.46
C ASP A 81 13.85 17.32 6.05
N GLN A 82 13.47 16.48 7.02
CA GLN A 82 12.86 15.17 6.69
C GLN A 82 11.36 15.28 6.34
N LEU A 83 10.66 16.26 6.91
CA LEU A 83 9.26 16.55 6.58
C LEU A 83 9.14 17.30 5.25
N VAL A 84 10.09 18.19 4.95
CA VAL A 84 10.20 18.94 3.69
C VAL A 84 10.59 18.01 2.56
N ALA A 85 11.54 17.09 2.73
CA ALA A 85 11.86 16.12 1.67
C ALA A 85 10.63 15.27 1.27
N LYS A 86 9.83 14.82 2.26
CA LYS A 86 8.58 14.11 1.99
C LYS A 86 7.50 15.00 1.36
N LYS A 87 7.30 16.22 1.89
CA LYS A 87 6.32 17.19 1.35
C LYS A 87 6.69 17.70 -0.05
N VAL A 88 7.98 17.94 -0.34
CA VAL A 88 8.46 18.36 -1.66
C VAL A 88 8.27 17.25 -2.70
N LYS A 89 8.47 15.98 -2.33
CA LYS A 89 8.19 14.85 -3.24
C LYS A 89 6.71 14.75 -3.60
N GLU A 90 5.81 15.04 -2.66
CA GLU A 90 4.36 15.06 -2.91
C GLU A 90 3.92 16.30 -3.71
N VAL A 91 4.43 17.49 -3.35
CA VAL A 91 4.18 18.75 -4.06
C VAL A 91 4.71 18.68 -5.50
N SER A 92 5.85 18.03 -5.73
CA SER A 92 6.43 17.84 -7.07
C SER A 92 5.49 17.05 -7.99
N LYS A 93 4.86 15.96 -7.51
CA LYS A 93 3.87 15.22 -8.31
C LYS A 93 2.63 16.04 -8.63
N ARG A 94 2.11 16.81 -7.67
CA ARG A 94 0.95 17.70 -7.90
C ARG A 94 1.30 18.85 -8.86
N MET A 95 2.52 19.37 -8.77
CA MET A 95 3.02 20.43 -9.66
C MET A 95 3.21 19.93 -11.09
N GLN A 96 3.65 18.68 -11.29
CA GLN A 96 3.70 18.09 -12.62
C GLN A 96 2.32 18.07 -13.28
N PHE A 97 1.29 17.60 -12.57
CA PHE A 97 -0.09 17.60 -13.11
C PHE A 97 -0.54 19.02 -13.51
N LEU A 98 -0.31 20.03 -12.65
CA LEU A 98 -0.67 21.41 -12.95
C LEU A 98 0.06 21.98 -14.18
N LEU A 99 1.37 21.70 -14.31
CA LEU A 99 2.15 22.13 -15.47
C LEU A 99 1.71 21.47 -16.76
N TYR A 100 1.32 20.18 -16.71
CA TYR A 100 0.76 19.47 -17.85
C TYR A 100 -0.61 20.04 -18.25
N SER A 101 -1.52 20.24 -17.29
CA SER A 101 -2.83 20.85 -17.55
C SER A 101 -2.69 22.26 -18.13
N LEU A 102 -1.77 23.07 -17.60
CA LEU A 102 -1.49 24.42 -18.10
C LEU A 102 -0.98 24.38 -19.55
N LYS A 103 -0.03 23.49 -19.86
CA LYS A 103 0.49 23.30 -21.23
C LYS A 103 -0.61 22.95 -22.23
N VAL A 104 -1.49 22.01 -21.86
CA VAL A 104 -2.60 21.59 -22.72
C VAL A 104 -3.60 22.74 -22.91
N SER A 105 -3.95 23.47 -21.85
CA SER A 105 -4.83 24.63 -21.96
C SER A 105 -4.24 25.75 -22.82
N ALA A 106 -2.94 26.01 -22.70
CA ALA A 106 -2.25 27.02 -23.51
C ALA A 106 -2.23 26.65 -24.99
N ALA A 107 -1.99 25.37 -25.31
CA ALA A 107 -2.07 24.88 -26.68
C ALA A 107 -3.50 24.97 -27.26
N ALA A 108 -4.52 24.62 -26.47
CA ALA A 108 -5.92 24.73 -26.88
C ALA A 108 -6.33 26.18 -27.14
N ILE A 109 -5.95 27.11 -26.26
CA ILE A 109 -6.17 28.55 -26.45
C ILE A 109 -5.43 29.03 -27.71
N GLY A 110 -4.18 28.61 -27.91
CA GLY A 110 -3.41 28.94 -29.11
C GLY A 110 -4.10 28.46 -30.40
N ALA A 111 -4.62 27.23 -30.43
CA ALA A 111 -5.36 26.70 -31.57
C ALA A 111 -6.64 27.49 -31.86
N LEU A 112 -7.37 27.89 -30.81
CA LEU A 112 -8.55 28.73 -30.95
C LEU A 112 -8.21 30.13 -31.48
N ILE A 113 -7.11 30.72 -31.04
CA ILE A 113 -6.62 32.01 -31.56
C ILE A 113 -6.27 31.89 -33.04
N VAL A 114 -5.58 30.82 -33.45
CA VAL A 114 -5.24 30.58 -34.86
C VAL A 114 -6.50 30.39 -35.70
N LEU A 115 -7.45 29.57 -35.24
CA LEU A 115 -8.72 29.37 -35.95
C LEU A 115 -9.53 30.67 -36.05
N LEU A 116 -9.56 31.47 -34.99
CA LEU A 116 -10.22 32.78 -35.01
C LEU A 116 -9.53 33.72 -35.99
N ALA A 117 -8.20 33.79 -35.97
CA ALA A 117 -7.43 34.62 -36.90
C ALA A 117 -7.62 34.19 -38.37
N MET A 118 -7.73 32.89 -38.64
CA MET A 118 -8.05 32.39 -39.99
C MET A 118 -9.48 32.77 -40.40
N ASN A 119 -10.48 32.60 -39.52
CA ASN A 119 -11.88 32.93 -39.82
C ASN A 119 -12.13 34.43 -40.02
N VAL A 120 -11.41 35.31 -39.34
CA VAL A 120 -11.56 36.78 -39.47
C VAL A 120 -11.04 37.30 -40.82
N ASN A 121 -10.15 36.57 -41.51
CA ASN A 121 -9.60 36.95 -42.81
C ASN A 121 -10.37 36.40 -44.03
N TYR A 122 -11.44 35.63 -43.84
CA TYR A 122 -12.29 35.16 -44.94
C TYR A 122 -13.43 36.17 -45.21
N THR A 123 -13.13 37.25 -45.92
CA THR A 123 -14.18 37.97 -46.68
C THR A 123 -14.64 37.07 -47.83
N PRO A 124 -15.95 36.79 -48.01
CA PRO A 124 -16.41 35.86 -49.01
C PRO A 124 -16.48 36.56 -50.37
N ASN A 125 -15.38 36.58 -51.12
CA ASN A 125 -15.49 36.88 -52.54
C ASN A 125 -14.37 36.23 -53.36
N SER A 126 -14.67 35.04 -53.89
CA SER A 126 -14.11 34.46 -55.13
C SER A 126 -14.38 32.94 -55.15
N PRO A 127 -14.96 32.38 -56.21
CA PRO A 127 -15.09 30.94 -56.36
C PRO A 127 -13.80 30.37 -56.94
N SER A 128 -12.74 30.30 -56.14
CA SER A 128 -11.54 29.53 -56.50
C SER A 128 -11.76 28.05 -56.16
N ARG A 129 -12.29 27.35 -57.17
CA ARG A 129 -12.26 25.90 -57.36
C ARG A 129 -11.00 25.27 -56.76
N THR A 130 -11.12 24.71 -55.57
CA THR A 130 -10.21 23.67 -55.08
C THR A 130 -10.95 22.36 -55.24
N GLU A 131 -10.63 21.64 -56.32
CA GLU A 131 -11.06 20.27 -56.51
C GLU A 131 -10.43 19.40 -55.42
N ILE A 132 -11.06 19.33 -54.25
CA ILE A 132 -10.93 18.15 -53.41
C ILE A 132 -11.87 17.13 -54.03
N ARG A 133 -11.30 16.35 -54.96
CA ARG A 133 -11.88 15.13 -55.51
C ARG A 133 -12.45 14.32 -54.35
N LYS A 134 -13.77 14.36 -54.26
CA LYS A 134 -14.61 13.52 -53.41
C LYS A 134 -14.54 12.11 -53.98
N GLU A 135 -13.70 11.27 -53.39
CA GLU A 135 -13.95 9.84 -53.22
C GLU A 135 -12.79 9.23 -52.44
N ILE A 136 -12.98 9.16 -51.13
CA ILE A 136 -12.46 7.99 -50.41
C ILE A 136 -13.72 7.17 -50.11
N SER A 137 -14.02 6.26 -51.02
CA SER A 137 -14.75 5.04 -50.70
C SER A 137 -13.95 4.30 -49.64
N ILE A 138 -14.18 4.61 -48.36
CA ILE A 138 -13.89 3.66 -47.29
C ILE A 138 -15.13 2.76 -47.25
N ASP A 139 -15.04 1.63 -47.93
CA ASP A 139 -15.82 0.45 -47.59
C ASP A 139 -15.57 0.16 -46.11
N ARG A 140 -16.45 0.67 -45.24
CA ARG A 140 -16.44 0.35 -43.81
C ARG A 140 -17.04 -1.04 -43.65
N TYR A 141 -16.27 -2.04 -44.08
CA TYR A 141 -16.57 -3.45 -43.88
C TYR A 141 -16.28 -3.80 -42.41
N ASN A 142 -17.34 -3.83 -41.61
CA ASN A 142 -17.49 -4.64 -40.39
C ASN A 142 -16.40 -4.53 -39.30
N ALA A 143 -15.97 -3.33 -38.90
CA ALA A 143 -15.30 -3.19 -37.60
C ALA A 143 -16.37 -2.95 -36.52
N PRO A 144 -16.52 -3.83 -35.51
CA PRO A 144 -17.47 -3.61 -34.42
C PRO A 144 -17.14 -2.28 -33.75
N SER A 145 -18.16 -1.43 -33.56
CA SER A 145 -17.98 -0.19 -32.82
C SER A 145 -17.48 -0.51 -31.41
N ILE A 146 -16.76 0.43 -30.79
CA ILE A 146 -16.27 0.28 -29.41
C ILE A 146 -17.41 -0.16 -28.48
N THR A 147 -18.62 0.37 -28.71
CA THR A 147 -19.84 -0.01 -27.98
C THR A 147 -20.24 -1.47 -28.21
N ALA A 148 -20.11 -1.99 -29.44
CA ALA A 148 -20.38 -3.39 -29.75
C ALA A 148 -19.36 -4.32 -29.09
N SER A 149 -18.07 -3.94 -29.05
CA SER A 149 -17.03 -4.70 -28.34
C SER A 149 -17.23 -4.71 -26.82
N ILE A 150 -17.64 -3.59 -26.23
CA ILE A 150 -17.98 -3.53 -24.79
C ILE A 150 -19.18 -4.43 -24.50
N ARG A 151 -20.21 -4.41 -25.35
CA ARG A 151 -21.39 -5.27 -25.19
C ARG A 151 -21.02 -6.76 -25.27
N SER A 152 -20.27 -7.17 -26.29
CA SER A 152 -19.87 -8.57 -26.44
C SER A 152 -19.01 -9.07 -25.27
N ASN A 153 -18.11 -8.24 -24.75
CA ASN A 153 -17.29 -8.60 -23.59
C ASN A 153 -18.12 -8.69 -22.31
N MET A 154 -19.16 -7.87 -22.17
CA MET A 154 -20.05 -7.91 -21.01
C MET A 154 -20.96 -9.16 -21.07
N ASP A 155 -21.42 -9.53 -22.26
CA ASP A 155 -22.21 -10.75 -22.47
C ASP A 155 -21.38 -12.02 -22.18
N ASP A 156 -20.10 -12.05 -22.60
CA ASP A 156 -19.16 -13.15 -22.26
C ASP A 156 -18.94 -13.28 -20.75
N LEU A 157 -18.72 -12.16 -20.06
CA LEU A 157 -18.57 -12.13 -18.62
C LEU A 157 -19.84 -12.60 -17.89
N SER A 158 -21.02 -12.16 -18.32
CA SER A 158 -22.30 -12.63 -17.78
C SER A 158 -22.46 -14.15 -17.92
N ASN A 159 -22.13 -14.70 -19.08
CA ASN A 159 -22.23 -16.14 -19.32
C ASN A 159 -21.26 -16.93 -18.42
N ARG A 160 -20.03 -16.45 -18.24
CA ARG A 160 -19.04 -17.05 -17.32
C ARG A 160 -19.49 -17.03 -15.87
N ILE A 161 -20.16 -15.96 -15.43
CA ILE A 161 -20.69 -15.85 -14.07
C ILE A 161 -21.86 -16.83 -13.89
N LEU A 162 -22.75 -16.94 -14.86
CA LEU A 162 -23.87 -17.90 -14.82
C LEU A 162 -23.37 -19.34 -14.84
N GLU A 163 -22.37 -19.65 -15.65
CA GLU A 163 -21.72 -20.96 -15.68
C GLU A 163 -21.07 -21.28 -14.33
N PHE A 164 -20.31 -20.34 -13.76
CA PHE A 164 -19.72 -20.49 -12.44
C PHE A 164 -20.77 -20.72 -11.35
N SER A 165 -21.88 -19.98 -11.38
CA SER A 165 -23.00 -20.17 -10.47
C SER A 165 -23.62 -21.56 -10.63
N ASN A 166 -23.78 -22.05 -11.86
CA ASN A 166 -24.32 -23.38 -12.14
C ASN A 166 -23.34 -24.48 -11.70
N ILE A 167 -22.03 -24.26 -11.83
CA ILE A 167 -20.99 -25.17 -11.34
C ILE A 167 -21.03 -25.27 -9.82
N ILE A 168 -21.12 -24.15 -9.09
CA ILE A 168 -21.22 -24.16 -7.62
C ILE A 168 -22.51 -24.87 -7.21
N MET A 169 -23.64 -24.51 -7.80
CA MET A 169 -24.93 -25.06 -7.43
C MET A 169 -25.00 -26.57 -7.70
N ASN A 170 -24.51 -27.04 -8.84
CA ASN A 170 -24.43 -28.48 -9.11
C ASN A 170 -23.40 -29.17 -8.21
N LYS A 171 -22.26 -28.54 -7.91
CA LYS A 171 -21.25 -29.12 -7.01
C LYS A 171 -21.79 -29.29 -5.59
N GLU A 172 -22.60 -28.35 -5.10
CA GLU A 172 -23.30 -28.51 -3.82
C GLU A 172 -24.29 -29.68 -3.86
N VAL A 173 -25.08 -29.82 -4.93
CA VAL A 173 -26.05 -30.92 -5.06
C VAL A 173 -25.35 -32.30 -5.11
N PHE A 174 -24.21 -32.43 -5.81
CA PHE A 174 -23.49 -33.71 -5.89
C PHE A 174 -22.73 -34.08 -4.59
N GLU A 175 -22.25 -33.11 -3.80
CA GLU A 175 -21.57 -33.40 -2.52
C GLU A 175 -22.53 -33.78 -1.38
N TYR A 176 -23.82 -33.46 -1.48
CA TYR A 176 -24.84 -33.93 -0.53
C TYR A 176 -25.40 -35.30 -0.90
N ASP A 177 -25.51 -35.65 -2.20
CA ASP A 177 -26.05 -36.94 -2.64
C ASP A 177 -25.07 -38.13 -2.45
N GLN A 178 -23.75 -37.87 -2.41
CA GLN A 178 -22.75 -38.91 -2.07
C GLN A 178 -22.62 -39.22 -0.58
N LYS A 179 -23.22 -38.42 0.31
CA LYS A 179 -23.19 -38.66 1.76
C LYS A 179 -24.35 -39.52 2.26
N GLU A 180 -25.33 -39.82 1.40
CA GLU A 180 -26.51 -40.64 1.72
C GLU A 180 -26.47 -42.06 1.13
N LYS A 181 -25.30 -42.56 0.69
CA LYS A 181 -25.10 -43.99 0.36
C LYS A 181 -23.99 -44.64 1.17
#